data_AF-K2BPW5-F1
#
_entry.id   AF-K2BPW5-F1
#
_cell.length_a   1.000
_cell.length_b   1.000
_cell.length_c   1.000
_cell.angle_alpha   90.00
_cell.angle_beta   90.00
_cell.angle_gamma   90.00
#
_symmetry.space_group_name_H-M   'P 1'
#
loop_
_entity.id
_entity.type
_entity.pdbx_description
1 polymer ?
#
loop_
_entity_poly.entity_id
_entity_poly.type
_entity_poly.pdbx_seq_one_letter_code
_entity_poly.pdbx_strand_id
1 'polypeptide(L)'
;AHDLMRASAAAVMGELGLPLFVPALGVLAGSEETVVAANAAAALARIQTPAAVVALENMLFHNNSEVASKAEALLAASTRDSISRISRLLPGITTEERQKLTARLRSGRHQDSHELLAIILCIDNLEHRRNLIALLEKSDREMVRLMKACIKMNADDEIELTIDPLMILTEQYIGSGLPDWAALLGLLAGGALEEPEKHAGFVLSAGWLITTLWYERIVIAQLQINGVAFEKWQGRSWTLIRLLACFSSEPAPMSRSFNELKNGKAYARGMAAEYIEARAGRNLSQLIVPLVDSGFAMPVDSESLIRLATERGVPVTDEHLLAARSRLVKFAICEDTTL
;
A
#
# COMPACT_ATOMS: atom_id res chain seq x y z
N ALA A 1 -45.41 28.51 -1.07
CA ALA A 1 -45.43 27.21 -1.78
C ALA A 1 -44.03 26.76 -2.17
N HIS A 2 -43.25 27.61 -2.86
CA HIS A 2 -41.90 27.28 -3.33
C HIS A 2 -40.91 26.94 -2.19
N ASP A 3 -40.88 27.70 -1.10
CA ASP A 3 -39.95 27.42 0.00
C ASP A 3 -40.34 26.18 0.82
N LEU A 4 -41.64 25.88 0.93
CA LEU A 4 -42.12 24.64 1.51
C LEU A 4 -41.65 23.42 0.69
N MET A 5 -41.65 23.53 -0.64
CA MET A 5 -41.14 22.49 -1.54
C MET A 5 -39.61 22.33 -1.39
N ARG A 6 -38.86 23.43 -1.29
CA ARG A 6 -37.41 23.41 -1.05
C ARG A 6 -37.05 22.81 0.30
N ALA A 7 -37.79 23.15 1.35
CA ALA A 7 -37.62 22.59 2.69
C ALA A 7 -37.92 21.09 2.70
N SER A 8 -38.97 20.66 1.99
CA SER A 8 -39.31 19.25 1.81
C SER A 8 -38.23 18.50 1.04
N ALA A 9 -37.69 19.11 -0.03
CA ALA A 9 -36.60 18.53 -0.81
C ALA A 9 -35.33 18.33 0.04
N ALA A 10 -34.94 19.33 0.84
CA ALA A 10 -33.83 19.20 1.78
C ALA A 10 -34.05 18.06 2.79
N ALA A 11 -35.27 17.94 3.33
CA ALA A 11 -35.61 16.87 4.26
C ALA A 11 -35.51 15.48 3.59
N VAL A 12 -36.06 15.32 2.39
CA VAL A 12 -35.98 14.05 1.62
C VAL A 12 -34.53 13.69 1.29
N MET A 13 -33.72 14.66 0.85
CA MET A 13 -32.28 14.43 0.61
C MET A 13 -31.55 13.98 1.89
N GLY A 14 -31.89 14.57 3.04
CA GLY A 14 -31.36 14.16 4.35
C GLY A 14 -31.83 12.78 4.81
N GLU A 15 -33.06 12.39 4.50
CA GLU A 15 -33.58 11.04 4.78
C GLU A 15 -32.88 9.98 3.95
N LEU A 16 -32.62 10.26 2.66
CA LEU A 16 -31.91 9.35 1.77
C LEU A 16 -30.41 9.25 2.09
N GLY A 17 -29.81 10.33 2.62
CA GLY A 17 -28.45 10.29 3.16
C GLY A 17 -27.33 10.07 2.12
N LEU A 18 -27.60 10.31 0.84
CA LEU A 18 -26.63 10.06 -0.24
C LEU A 18 -25.65 11.25 -0.42
N PRO A 19 -24.33 11.01 -0.52
CA PRO A 19 -23.32 12.06 -0.74
C PRO A 19 -23.55 12.94 -1.96
N LEU A 20 -24.18 12.41 -3.02
CA LEU A 20 -24.46 13.15 -4.25
C LEU A 20 -25.35 14.39 -4.04
N PHE A 21 -26.09 14.47 -2.92
CA PHE A 21 -26.95 15.60 -2.59
C PHE A 21 -26.22 16.78 -1.93
N VAL A 22 -24.95 16.63 -1.52
CA VAL A 22 -24.19 17.65 -0.80
C VAL A 22 -24.09 18.99 -1.55
N PRO A 23 -23.85 19.04 -2.88
CA PRO A 23 -23.84 20.31 -3.61
C PRO A 23 -25.20 21.04 -3.56
N ALA A 24 -26.30 20.30 -3.73
CA ALA A 24 -27.65 20.87 -3.69
C ALA A 24 -28.02 21.36 -2.28
N LEU A 25 -27.66 20.59 -1.26
CA LEU A 25 -27.84 20.96 0.14
C LEU A 25 -27.00 22.18 0.53
N GLY A 26 -25.78 22.32 -0.01
CA GLY A 26 -24.94 23.51 0.18
C GLY A 26 -25.59 24.78 -0.36
N VAL A 27 -26.30 24.70 -1.49
CA VAL A 27 -27.09 25.84 -2.02
C VAL A 27 -28.28 26.16 -1.10
N LEU A 28 -28.98 25.14 -0.59
CA LEU A 28 -30.12 25.34 0.31
C LEU A 28 -29.70 25.85 1.69
N ALA A 29 -28.49 25.51 2.14
CA ALA A 29 -27.88 26.00 3.38
C ALA A 29 -27.63 27.52 3.38
N GLY A 30 -27.45 28.14 2.20
CA GLY A 30 -27.33 29.58 2.04
C GLY A 30 -28.67 30.33 1.86
N SER A 31 -29.81 29.66 2.04
CA SER A 31 -31.13 30.25 1.86
C SER A 31 -31.48 31.24 2.98
N GLU A 32 -32.03 32.41 2.64
CA GLU A 32 -32.53 33.37 3.63
C GLU A 32 -33.74 32.85 4.41
N GLU A 33 -34.48 31.90 3.83
CA GLU A 33 -35.59 31.23 4.50
C GLU A 33 -35.07 30.21 5.52
N THR A 34 -35.43 30.45 6.79
CA THR A 34 -34.93 29.73 7.97
C THR A 34 -35.22 28.24 7.94
N VAL A 35 -36.41 27.82 7.50
CA VAL A 35 -36.83 26.41 7.50
C VAL A 35 -36.07 25.61 6.43
N VAL A 36 -35.85 26.19 5.26
CA VAL A 36 -35.04 25.60 4.17
C VAL A 36 -33.60 25.44 4.62
N ALA A 37 -33.00 26.48 5.19
CA ALA A 37 -31.63 26.43 5.68
C ALA A 37 -31.49 25.44 6.85
N ALA A 38 -32.41 25.44 7.81
CA ALA A 38 -32.40 24.50 8.94
C ALA A 38 -32.54 23.03 8.49
N ASN A 39 -33.41 22.74 7.51
CA ASN A 39 -33.54 21.40 6.95
C ASN A 39 -32.29 20.99 6.17
N ALA A 40 -31.67 21.91 5.45
CA ALA A 40 -30.40 21.66 4.78
C ALA A 40 -29.28 21.37 5.78
N ALA A 41 -29.18 22.14 6.87
CA ALA A 41 -28.24 21.89 7.96
C ALA A 41 -28.42 20.50 8.57
N ALA A 42 -29.67 20.10 8.84
CA ALA A 42 -30.00 18.79 9.38
C ALA A 42 -29.65 17.65 8.40
N ALA A 43 -29.90 17.84 7.10
CA ALA A 43 -29.54 16.89 6.06
C ALA A 43 -28.02 16.73 5.91
N LEU A 44 -27.27 17.84 5.90
CA LEU A 44 -25.79 17.84 5.87
C LEU A 44 -25.21 17.13 7.10
N ALA A 45 -25.76 17.40 8.29
CA ALA A 45 -25.36 16.75 9.54
C ALA A 45 -25.64 15.22 9.56
N ARG A 46 -26.57 14.74 8.74
CA ARG A 46 -26.85 13.30 8.56
C ARG A 46 -25.91 12.63 7.55
N ILE A 47 -25.52 13.32 6.48
CA ILE A 47 -24.66 12.79 5.41
C ILE A 47 -23.20 12.63 5.86
N GLN A 48 -22.68 13.54 6.68
CA GLN A 48 -21.37 13.42 7.37
C GLN A 48 -20.13 13.15 6.48
N THR A 49 -20.17 13.47 5.19
CA THR A 49 -18.95 13.49 4.35
C THR A 49 -18.11 14.73 4.64
N PRO A 50 -16.80 14.75 4.31
CA PRO A 50 -15.95 15.93 4.50
C PRO A 50 -16.56 17.20 3.86
N ALA A 51 -17.11 17.07 2.65
CA ALA A 51 -17.79 18.16 1.96
C ALA A 51 -19.08 18.62 2.68
N ALA A 52 -19.83 17.70 3.28
CA ALA A 52 -21.03 18.04 4.04
C ALA A 52 -20.69 18.77 5.36
N VAL A 53 -19.60 18.38 6.01
CA VAL A 53 -19.09 19.05 7.22
C VAL A 53 -18.65 20.47 6.90
N VAL A 54 -17.88 20.68 5.82
CA VAL A 54 -17.49 22.03 5.38
C VAL A 54 -18.72 22.89 5.05
N ALA A 55 -19.71 22.33 4.37
CA ALA A 55 -20.96 23.05 4.08
C ALA A 55 -21.71 23.45 5.35
N LEU A 56 -21.73 22.58 6.37
CA LEU A 56 -22.36 22.86 7.67
C LEU A 56 -21.54 23.87 8.52
N GLU A 57 -20.21 23.83 8.47
CA GLU A 57 -19.32 24.82 9.10
C GLU A 57 -19.51 26.21 8.52
N ASN A 58 -19.70 26.32 7.21
CA ASN A 58 -20.00 27.60 6.56
C ASN A 58 -21.31 28.23 7.08
N MET A 59 -22.25 27.41 7.58
CA MET A 59 -23.50 27.91 8.16
C MET A 59 -23.33 28.55 9.54
N LEU A 60 -22.18 28.38 10.21
CA LEU A 60 -21.85 29.12 11.44
C LEU A 60 -21.79 30.63 11.20
N PHE A 61 -21.51 31.04 9.95
CA PHE A 61 -21.46 32.42 9.52
C PHE A 61 -22.75 32.89 8.83
N HIS A 62 -23.86 32.15 8.98
CA HIS A 62 -25.13 32.50 8.37
C HIS A 62 -25.73 33.77 9.00
N ASN A 63 -26.35 34.63 8.19
CA ASN A 63 -26.91 35.91 8.63
C ASN A 63 -28.05 35.77 9.66
N ASN A 64 -28.72 34.62 9.67
CA ASN A 64 -29.75 34.28 10.65
C ASN A 64 -29.13 33.53 11.84
N SER A 65 -29.20 34.13 13.03
CA SER A 65 -28.65 33.59 14.28
C SER A 65 -29.26 32.25 14.69
N GLU A 66 -30.52 31.97 14.33
CA GLU A 66 -31.18 30.70 14.62
C GLU A 66 -30.58 29.56 13.79
N VAL A 67 -30.29 29.83 12.51
CA VAL A 67 -29.64 28.88 11.61
C VAL A 67 -28.19 28.63 12.04
N ALA A 68 -27.46 29.70 12.38
CA ALA A 68 -26.09 29.57 12.87
C ALA A 68 -26.01 28.78 14.18
N SER A 69 -26.89 29.06 15.15
CA SER A 69 -26.97 28.32 16.42
C SER A 69 -27.40 26.87 16.20
N LYS A 70 -28.30 26.61 15.23
CA LYS A 70 -28.69 25.25 14.86
C LYS A 70 -27.53 24.50 14.22
N ALA A 71 -26.78 25.12 13.32
CA ALA A 71 -25.59 24.55 12.71
C ALA A 71 -24.52 24.26 13.77
N GLU A 72 -24.29 25.17 14.71
CA GLU A 72 -23.40 24.95 15.86
C GLU A 72 -23.84 23.78 16.73
N ALA A 73 -25.14 23.70 17.08
CA ALA A 73 -25.69 22.59 17.83
C ALA A 73 -25.59 21.26 17.08
N LEU A 74 -25.80 21.27 15.76
CA LEU A 74 -25.66 20.10 14.90
C LEU A 74 -24.20 19.69 14.71
N LEU A 75 -23.25 20.64 14.63
CA LEU A 75 -21.82 20.37 14.62
C LEU A 75 -21.34 19.88 15.97
N ALA A 76 -21.85 20.39 17.09
CA ALA A 76 -21.53 19.91 18.42
C ALA A 76 -22.12 18.50 18.67
N ALA A 77 -23.35 18.25 18.21
CA ALA A 77 -23.99 16.95 18.27
C ALA A 77 -23.32 15.94 17.32
N SER A 78 -22.96 16.36 16.11
CA SER A 78 -22.16 15.59 15.15
C SER A 78 -20.75 15.39 15.66
N THR A 79 -20.12 16.34 16.35
CA THR A 79 -18.81 16.12 16.99
C THR A 79 -18.94 15.13 18.13
N ARG A 80 -20.03 15.13 18.90
CA ARG A 80 -20.29 14.14 19.96
C ARG A 80 -20.66 12.77 19.41
N ASP A 81 -21.45 12.71 18.35
CA ASP A 81 -21.84 11.47 17.67
C ASP A 81 -20.71 10.94 16.78
N SER A 82 -19.86 11.78 16.20
CA SER A 82 -18.61 11.45 15.51
C SER A 82 -17.56 11.04 16.53
N ILE A 83 -17.42 11.68 17.69
CA ILE A 83 -16.55 11.17 18.75
C ILE A 83 -17.04 9.83 19.28
N SER A 84 -18.36 9.59 19.34
CA SER A 84 -18.90 8.31 19.80
C SER A 84 -19.10 7.27 18.69
N ARG A 85 -19.13 7.66 17.40
CA ARG A 85 -19.04 6.82 16.19
C ARG A 85 -17.59 6.47 15.93
N ILE A 86 -16.65 7.41 15.99
CA ILE A 86 -15.20 7.17 16.05
C ILE A 86 -14.89 6.30 17.26
N SER A 87 -15.45 6.56 18.45
CA SER A 87 -15.30 5.67 19.62
C SER A 87 -15.98 4.29 19.47
N ARG A 88 -16.97 4.14 18.59
CA ARG A 88 -17.62 2.85 18.23
C ARG A 88 -16.90 2.15 17.07
N LEU A 89 -16.21 2.90 16.22
CA LEU A 89 -15.32 2.48 15.12
C LEU A 89 -13.87 2.27 15.61
N LEU A 90 -13.64 2.44 16.91
CA LEU A 90 -12.41 2.12 17.64
C LEU A 90 -12.55 0.83 18.48
N PRO A 91 -12.83 -0.36 17.91
CA PRO A 91 -12.28 -1.55 18.51
C PRO A 91 -10.74 -1.43 18.49
N GLY A 92 -10.17 -1.14 19.66
CA GLY A 92 -8.75 -1.24 20.03
C GLY A 92 -7.79 -0.16 19.50
N ILE A 93 -8.09 1.08 19.83
CA ILE A 93 -7.05 2.01 20.28
C ILE A 93 -7.33 2.25 21.77
N THR A 94 -6.36 1.90 22.61
CA THR A 94 -6.39 2.15 24.06
C THR A 94 -6.40 3.65 24.35
N THR A 95 -6.85 4.02 25.56
CA THR A 95 -6.80 5.40 26.05
C THR A 95 -5.40 6.01 25.99
N GLU A 96 -4.35 5.19 26.12
CA GLU A 96 -2.96 5.62 25.97
C GLU A 96 -2.59 5.97 24.52
N GLU A 97 -2.99 5.15 23.55
CA GLU A 97 -2.70 5.39 22.13
C GLU A 97 -3.43 6.64 21.63
N ARG A 98 -4.65 6.91 22.13
CA ARG A 98 -5.36 8.16 21.90
C ARG A 98 -4.62 9.39 22.45
N GLN A 99 -4.03 9.28 23.64
CA GLN A 99 -3.25 10.35 24.25
C GLN A 99 -1.93 10.60 23.51
N LYS A 100 -1.24 9.54 23.07
CA LYS A 100 0.01 9.61 22.30
C LYS A 100 -0.21 10.22 20.92
N LEU A 101 -1.28 9.82 20.23
CA LEU A 101 -1.69 10.38 18.94
C LEU A 101 -2.02 11.87 19.06
N THR A 102 -2.82 12.25 20.07
CA THR A 102 -3.15 13.66 20.34
C THR A 102 -1.91 14.49 20.71
N ALA A 103 -0.96 13.91 21.46
CA ALA A 103 0.28 14.57 21.83
C ALA A 103 1.19 14.82 20.61
N ARG A 104 1.26 13.87 19.67
CA ARG A 104 2.04 14.02 18.43
C ARG A 104 1.39 15.00 17.44
N LEU A 105 0.06 14.97 17.28
CA LEU A 105 -0.69 15.97 16.48
C LEU A 105 -0.46 17.40 16.99
N ARG A 106 -0.35 17.58 18.32
CA ARG A 106 -0.04 18.87 18.96
C ARG A 106 1.43 19.29 18.84
N SER A 107 2.35 18.35 18.57
CA SER A 107 3.78 18.63 18.44
C SER A 107 4.17 19.28 17.09
N GLY A 108 3.22 19.41 16.16
CA GLY A 108 3.31 20.33 15.02
C GLY A 108 4.39 20.02 13.97
N ARG A 109 4.96 18.81 13.94
CA ARG A 109 6.15 18.57 13.09
C ARG A 109 5.87 18.32 11.61
N HIS A 110 4.73 17.77 11.19
CA HIS A 110 4.48 17.54 9.76
C HIS A 110 2.98 17.56 9.43
N GLN A 111 2.50 18.61 8.77
CA GLN A 111 1.14 18.67 8.18
C GLN A 111 0.86 17.42 7.31
N ASP A 112 1.91 16.91 6.65
CA ASP A 112 1.87 15.70 5.85
C ASP A 112 1.44 14.44 6.62
N SER A 113 1.87 14.31 7.88
CA SER A 113 1.49 13.17 8.71
C SER A 113 0.03 13.21 9.12
N HIS A 114 -0.58 14.40 9.19
CA HIS A 114 -1.99 14.56 9.54
C HIS A 114 -2.91 14.12 8.41
N GLU A 115 -2.60 14.54 7.19
CA GLU A 115 -3.33 14.13 5.99
C GLU A 115 -3.23 12.61 5.77
N LEU A 116 -2.02 12.06 5.87
CA LEU A 116 -1.79 10.63 5.72
C LEU A 116 -2.52 9.83 6.82
N LEU A 117 -2.52 10.30 8.06
CA LEU A 117 -3.26 9.67 9.14
C LEU A 117 -4.77 9.67 8.90
N ALA A 118 -5.32 10.77 8.37
CA ALA A 118 -6.74 10.84 8.02
C ALA A 118 -7.10 9.79 6.96
N ILE A 119 -6.25 9.63 5.94
CA ILE A 119 -6.45 8.61 4.89
C ILE A 119 -6.35 7.19 5.49
N ILE A 120 -5.33 6.90 6.31
CA ILE A 120 -5.15 5.57 6.94
C ILE A 120 -6.37 5.20 7.81
N LEU A 121 -6.97 6.16 8.52
CA LEU A 121 -8.13 5.91 9.37
C LEU A 121 -9.39 5.48 8.59
N CYS A 122 -9.45 5.78 7.29
CA CYS A 122 -10.55 5.36 6.42
C CYS A 122 -10.39 3.90 5.93
N ILE A 123 -9.27 3.20 6.22
CA ILE A 123 -9.07 1.79 5.82
C ILE A 123 -9.97 0.89 6.65
N ASP A 124 -10.89 0.15 6.03
CA ASP A 124 -11.85 -0.73 6.73
C ASP A 124 -11.19 -1.84 7.56
N ASN A 125 -10.09 -2.40 7.07
CA ASN A 125 -9.36 -3.44 7.78
C ASN A 125 -8.63 -2.84 9.00
N LEU A 126 -9.14 -3.18 10.18
CA LEU A 126 -8.65 -2.70 11.48
C LEU A 126 -7.18 -3.04 11.74
N GLU A 127 -6.74 -4.24 11.38
CA GLU A 127 -5.37 -4.69 11.61
C GLU A 127 -4.39 -3.94 10.70
N HIS A 128 -4.73 -3.82 9.41
CA HIS A 128 -3.98 -3.00 8.46
C HIS A 128 -3.85 -1.56 8.93
N ARG A 129 -4.96 -0.96 9.38
CA ARG A 129 -5.01 0.40 9.92
C ARG A 129 -4.05 0.55 11.11
N ARG A 130 -4.12 -0.34 12.11
CA ARG A 130 -3.25 -0.29 13.30
C ARG A 130 -1.78 -0.41 12.93
N ASN A 131 -1.45 -1.34 12.03
CA ASN A 131 -0.06 -1.58 11.63
C ASN A 131 0.52 -0.38 10.87
N LEU A 132 -0.26 0.25 9.98
CA LEU A 132 0.16 1.45 9.25
C LEU A 132 0.32 2.66 10.19
N ILE A 133 -0.54 2.81 11.20
CA ILE A 133 -0.37 3.85 12.23
C ILE A 133 0.91 3.60 13.04
N ALA A 134 1.14 2.37 13.49
CA ALA A 134 2.34 2.01 14.24
C ALA A 134 3.63 2.22 13.43
N LEU A 135 3.58 2.00 12.11
CA LEU A 135 4.68 2.34 11.21
C LEU A 135 4.85 3.86 11.13
N LEU A 136 3.77 4.61 10.85
CA LEU A 136 3.78 6.08 10.77
C LEU A 136 4.38 6.74 12.02
N GLU A 137 4.12 6.19 13.20
CA GLU A 137 4.66 6.70 14.48
C GLU A 137 6.19 6.59 14.59
N LYS A 138 6.78 5.57 13.97
CA LYS A 138 8.23 5.29 13.97
C LYS A 138 8.94 5.82 12.72
N SER A 139 8.16 6.24 11.71
CA SER A 139 8.65 6.72 10.42
C SER A 139 9.39 8.05 10.49
N ASP A 140 10.40 8.19 9.63
CA ASP A 140 11.05 9.45 9.31
C ASP A 140 10.32 10.18 8.16
N ARG A 141 10.86 11.33 7.73
CA ARG A 141 10.26 12.15 6.66
C ARG A 141 10.16 11.39 5.34
N GLU A 142 11.15 10.56 5.01
CA GLU A 142 11.17 9.84 3.74
C GLU A 142 10.16 8.71 3.73
N MET A 143 10.06 7.94 4.83
CA MET A 143 9.04 6.91 4.97
C MET A 143 7.62 7.51 4.93
N VAL A 144 7.38 8.66 5.57
CA VAL A 144 6.09 9.37 5.47
C VAL A 144 5.77 9.74 4.02
N ARG A 145 6.75 10.23 3.26
CA ARG A 145 6.60 10.55 1.84
C ARG A 145 6.27 9.30 1.01
N LEU A 146 6.94 8.17 1.28
CA LEU A 146 6.67 6.91 0.60
C LEU A 146 5.27 6.37 0.92
N MET A 147 4.86 6.42 2.19
CA MET A 147 3.50 6.05 2.61
C MET A 147 2.45 6.88 1.88
N LYS A 148 2.65 8.21 1.77
CA LYS A 148 1.78 9.09 0.97
C LYS A 148 1.71 8.72 -0.52
N ALA A 149 2.82 8.26 -1.09
CA ALA A 149 2.85 7.84 -2.49
C ALA A 149 2.11 6.51 -2.72
N CYS A 150 2.05 5.66 -1.70
CA CYS A 150 1.47 4.32 -1.76
C CYS A 150 0.00 4.26 -1.34
N ILE A 151 -0.46 5.19 -0.50
CA ILE A 151 -1.81 5.21 0.07
C ILE A 151 -2.49 6.49 -0.42
N LYS A 152 -3.42 6.35 -1.35
CA LYS A 152 -4.14 7.48 -1.94
C LYS A 152 -5.63 7.35 -1.70
N MET A 153 -6.28 8.50 -1.68
CA MET A 153 -7.73 8.59 -1.75
C MET A 153 -8.08 9.00 -3.16
N ASN A 154 -8.95 8.25 -3.82
CA ASN A 154 -9.41 8.55 -5.17
C ASN A 154 -10.51 9.62 -5.13
N ALA A 155 -11.00 10.03 -6.31
CA ALA A 155 -12.03 11.08 -6.43
C ALA A 155 -13.39 10.68 -5.83
N ASP A 156 -13.59 9.39 -5.57
CA ASP A 156 -14.81 8.82 -5.01
C ASP A 156 -14.70 8.54 -3.49
N ASP A 157 -13.68 9.11 -2.82
CA ASP A 157 -13.36 8.93 -1.39
C ASP A 157 -13.01 7.48 -0.99
N GLU A 158 -12.73 6.59 -1.95
CA GLU A 158 -12.21 5.24 -1.69
C GLU A 158 -10.69 5.23 -1.58
N ILE A 159 -10.17 4.30 -0.79
CA ILE A 159 -8.72 4.14 -0.61
C ILE A 159 -8.16 3.24 -1.69
N GLU A 160 -7.21 3.77 -2.43
CA GLU A 160 -6.40 3.03 -3.38
C GLU A 160 -5.01 2.78 -2.79
N LEU A 161 -4.64 1.49 -2.69
CA LEU A 161 -3.32 1.05 -2.25
C LEU A 161 -2.49 0.64 -3.47
N THR A 162 -1.30 1.22 -3.60
CA THR A 162 -0.32 0.84 -4.63
C THR A 162 1.04 0.55 -4.00
N ILE A 163 1.79 -0.35 -4.62
CA ILE A 163 3.18 -0.64 -4.28
C ILE A 163 4.17 -0.15 -5.34
N ASP A 164 3.71 0.48 -6.43
CA ASP A 164 4.57 0.91 -7.54
C ASP A 164 5.75 1.80 -7.11
N PRO A 165 5.58 2.77 -6.18
CA PRO A 165 6.71 3.55 -5.68
C PRO A 165 7.78 2.68 -5.02
N LEU A 166 7.37 1.60 -4.33
CA LEU A 166 8.28 0.66 -3.70
C LEU A 166 8.94 -0.24 -4.75
N MET A 167 8.22 -0.65 -5.78
CA MET A 167 8.78 -1.43 -6.88
C MET A 167 9.88 -0.66 -7.63
N ILE A 168 9.71 0.65 -7.84
CA ILE A 168 10.76 1.50 -8.40
C ILE A 168 12.02 1.51 -7.50
N LEU A 169 11.85 1.56 -6.17
CA LEU A 169 12.97 1.47 -5.23
C LEU A 169 13.62 0.08 -5.23
N THR A 170 12.85 -1.00 -5.37
CA THR A 170 13.40 -2.36 -5.47
C THR A 170 14.34 -2.48 -6.68
N GLU A 171 13.96 -1.86 -7.81
CA GLU A 171 14.76 -1.90 -9.02
C GLU A 171 16.15 -1.33 -8.77
N GLN A 172 16.26 -0.25 -7.99
CA GLN A 172 17.50 0.48 -7.74
C GLN A 172 18.34 -0.06 -6.56
N TYR A 173 17.83 -1.03 -5.80
CA TYR A 173 18.40 -1.41 -4.50
C TYR A 173 19.59 -2.40 -4.56
N ILE A 174 20.81 -1.99 -4.19
CA ILE A 174 22.02 -2.86 -4.27
C ILE A 174 22.43 -3.43 -2.89
N GLY A 175 21.74 -3.07 -1.81
CA GLY A 175 22.15 -3.42 -0.45
C GLY A 175 22.08 -4.92 -0.11
N SER A 176 22.82 -5.33 0.92
CA SER A 176 22.89 -6.71 1.43
C SER A 176 21.90 -7.03 2.56
N GLY A 177 21.02 -6.08 2.91
CA GLY A 177 20.01 -6.21 3.96
C GLY A 177 18.61 -5.89 3.45
N LEU A 178 17.59 -6.11 4.28
CA LEU A 178 16.25 -5.61 3.94
C LEU A 178 16.27 -4.08 4.02
N PRO A 179 15.75 -3.36 3.00
CA PRO A 179 15.61 -1.92 3.07
C PRO A 179 14.62 -1.50 4.15
N ASP A 180 14.78 -0.30 4.70
CA ASP A 180 13.92 0.22 5.76
C ASP A 180 12.44 0.28 5.34
N TRP A 181 12.16 0.52 4.06
CA TRP A 181 10.81 0.53 3.48
C TRP A 181 10.21 -0.87 3.24
N ALA A 182 10.95 -1.96 3.46
CA ALA A 182 10.42 -3.33 3.32
C ALA A 182 9.23 -3.59 4.25
N ALA A 183 9.20 -2.93 5.42
CA ALA A 183 8.07 -3.03 6.34
C ALA A 183 6.78 -2.49 5.69
N LEU A 184 6.86 -1.37 4.97
CA LEU A 184 5.70 -0.81 4.26
C LEU A 184 5.24 -1.74 3.13
N LEU A 185 6.17 -2.34 2.38
CA LEU A 185 5.83 -3.34 1.37
C LEU A 185 5.04 -4.51 1.99
N GLY A 186 5.48 -5.01 3.14
CA GLY A 186 4.80 -6.09 3.86
C GLY A 186 3.39 -5.72 4.33
N LEU A 187 3.18 -4.47 4.74
CA LEU A 187 1.87 -3.99 5.16
C LEU A 187 0.89 -3.76 4.01
N LEU A 188 1.39 -3.53 2.79
CA LEU A 188 0.55 -3.27 1.62
C LEU A 188 0.30 -4.52 0.78
N ALA A 189 1.31 -5.37 0.62
CA ALA A 189 1.25 -6.55 -0.24
C ALA A 189 1.15 -7.88 0.54
N GLY A 190 1.20 -7.85 1.87
CA GLY A 190 1.12 -9.05 2.70
C GLY A 190 -0.17 -9.83 2.45
N GLY A 191 -0.03 -11.12 2.15
CA GLY A 191 -1.16 -11.99 1.82
C GLY A 191 -1.44 -12.10 0.31
N ALA A 192 -0.80 -11.28 -0.52
CA ALA A 192 -1.02 -11.30 -1.97
C ALA A 192 -0.65 -12.64 -2.60
N LEU A 193 0.35 -13.35 -2.06
CA LEU A 193 0.74 -14.67 -2.56
C LEU A 193 -0.34 -15.72 -2.28
N GLU A 194 -0.93 -15.69 -1.09
CA GLU A 194 -1.95 -16.66 -0.66
C GLU A 194 -3.34 -16.37 -1.25
N GLU A 195 -3.63 -15.11 -1.59
CA GLU A 195 -4.90 -14.67 -2.15
C GLU A 195 -4.72 -13.94 -3.50
N PRO A 196 -4.19 -14.62 -4.54
CA PRO A 196 -3.79 -13.99 -5.80
C PRO A 196 -4.96 -13.37 -6.56
N GLU A 197 -6.18 -13.90 -6.37
CA GLU A 197 -7.41 -13.39 -7.01
C GLU A 197 -7.78 -11.99 -6.52
N LYS A 198 -7.47 -11.66 -5.27
CA LYS A 198 -7.75 -10.34 -4.67
C LYS A 198 -6.64 -9.32 -4.93
N HIS A 199 -5.43 -9.80 -5.22
CA HIS A 199 -4.22 -8.98 -5.29
C HIS A 199 -3.40 -9.23 -6.56
N ALA A 200 -4.07 -9.43 -7.69
CA ALA A 200 -3.42 -9.80 -8.96
C ALA A 200 -2.25 -8.85 -9.34
N GLY A 201 -2.40 -7.54 -9.16
CA GLY A 201 -1.33 -6.56 -9.43
C GLY A 201 -0.09 -6.74 -8.55
N PHE A 202 -0.26 -7.13 -7.29
CA PHE A 202 0.85 -7.37 -6.37
C PHE A 202 1.56 -8.69 -6.69
N VAL A 203 0.82 -9.72 -7.10
CA VAL A 203 1.41 -10.99 -7.56
C VAL A 203 2.21 -10.79 -8.85
N LEU A 204 1.73 -9.97 -9.77
CA LEU A 204 2.49 -9.59 -10.97
C LEU A 204 3.80 -8.88 -10.60
N SER A 205 3.77 -8.00 -9.60
CA SER A 205 4.95 -7.31 -9.09
C SER A 205 5.96 -8.29 -8.45
N ALA A 206 5.48 -9.27 -7.69
CA ALA A 206 6.32 -10.34 -7.13
C ALA A 206 6.94 -11.21 -8.24
N GLY A 207 6.16 -11.57 -9.26
CA GLY A 207 6.65 -12.30 -10.44
C GLY A 207 7.73 -11.52 -11.19
N TRP A 208 7.51 -10.22 -11.40
CA TRP A 208 8.45 -9.33 -12.06
C TRP A 208 9.82 -9.25 -11.36
N LEU A 209 9.85 -9.25 -10.02
CA LEU A 209 11.10 -9.27 -9.26
C LEU A 209 11.94 -10.50 -9.61
N ILE A 210 11.28 -11.66 -9.70
CA ILE A 210 11.97 -12.93 -9.96
C ILE A 210 12.39 -13.05 -11.42
N THR A 211 11.52 -12.71 -12.37
CA THR A 211 11.88 -12.77 -13.79
C THR A 211 13.06 -11.84 -14.11
N THR A 212 13.12 -10.68 -13.46
CA THR A 212 14.28 -9.77 -13.55
C THR A 212 15.59 -10.45 -13.16
N LEU A 213 15.59 -11.22 -12.07
CA LEU A 213 16.78 -11.98 -11.63
C LEU A 213 17.18 -13.07 -12.62
N TRP A 214 16.21 -13.71 -13.28
CA TRP A 214 16.50 -14.68 -14.34
C TRP A 214 17.21 -14.03 -15.53
N TYR A 215 16.72 -12.88 -15.99
CA TYR A 215 17.39 -12.16 -17.09
C TYR A 215 18.80 -11.72 -16.71
N GLU A 216 19.00 -11.19 -15.50
CA GLU A 216 20.32 -10.83 -14.99
C GLU A 216 21.25 -12.05 -14.93
N ARG A 217 20.75 -13.21 -14.45
CA ARG A 217 21.52 -14.45 -14.37
C ARG A 217 21.96 -14.97 -15.74
N ILE A 218 21.12 -14.81 -16.77
CA ILE A 218 21.44 -15.15 -18.16
C ILE A 218 22.54 -14.24 -18.69
N VAL A 219 22.43 -12.92 -18.50
CA VAL A 219 23.46 -11.96 -18.94
C VAL A 219 24.80 -12.21 -18.23
N ILE A 220 24.77 -12.53 -16.94
CA ILE A 220 25.97 -12.93 -16.17
C ILE A 220 26.67 -14.14 -16.80
N ALA A 221 25.90 -15.14 -17.26
CA ALA A 221 26.45 -16.29 -17.97
C ALA A 221 27.00 -15.90 -19.35
N GLN A 222 26.30 -15.06 -20.12
CA GLN A 222 26.77 -14.60 -21.43
C GLN A 222 28.11 -13.87 -21.33
N LEU A 223 28.26 -13.02 -20.31
CA LEU A 223 29.47 -12.24 -20.06
C LEU A 223 30.52 -12.99 -19.22
N GLN A 224 30.25 -14.24 -18.82
CA GLN A 224 31.15 -15.07 -18.01
C GLN A 224 31.62 -14.38 -16.71
N ILE A 225 30.74 -13.60 -16.08
CA ILE A 225 31.05 -12.82 -14.88
C ILE A 225 31.24 -13.78 -13.69
N ASN A 226 32.36 -13.62 -12.97
CA ASN A 226 32.73 -14.44 -11.83
C ASN A 226 33.39 -13.61 -10.71
N GLY A 227 33.77 -14.27 -9.62
CA GLY A 227 34.44 -13.63 -8.48
C GLY A 227 33.59 -12.56 -7.78
N VAL A 228 34.22 -11.45 -7.40
CA VAL A 228 33.60 -10.39 -6.57
C VAL A 228 32.34 -9.79 -7.21
N ALA A 229 32.32 -9.61 -8.53
CA ALA A 229 31.16 -9.07 -9.24
C ALA A 229 29.96 -10.04 -9.19
N PHE A 230 30.22 -11.33 -9.31
CA PHE A 230 29.19 -12.36 -9.17
C PHE A 230 28.67 -12.45 -7.72
N GLU A 231 29.55 -12.40 -6.72
CA GLU A 231 29.16 -12.37 -5.31
C GLU A 231 28.29 -11.15 -4.98
N LYS A 232 28.61 -9.98 -5.56
CA LYS A 232 27.79 -8.76 -5.42
C LYS A 232 26.38 -8.96 -5.98
N TRP A 233 26.26 -9.56 -7.17
CA TRP A 233 24.96 -9.91 -7.73
C TRP A 233 24.21 -10.93 -6.86
N GLN A 234 24.87 -11.97 -6.37
CA GLN A 234 24.27 -12.95 -5.47
C GLN A 234 23.74 -12.30 -4.18
N GLY A 235 24.46 -11.31 -3.64
CA GLY A 235 24.01 -10.50 -2.50
C GLY A 235 22.71 -9.75 -2.80
N ARG A 236 22.63 -9.06 -3.94
CA ARG A 236 21.41 -8.36 -4.37
C ARG A 236 20.26 -9.33 -4.64
N SER A 237 20.52 -10.39 -5.40
CA SER A 237 19.55 -11.45 -5.70
C SER A 237 18.93 -12.01 -4.43
N TRP A 238 19.78 -12.29 -3.44
CA TRP A 238 19.35 -12.73 -2.13
C TRP A 238 18.46 -11.72 -1.40
N THR A 239 18.78 -10.43 -1.45
CA THR A 239 17.91 -9.40 -0.86
C THR A 239 16.55 -9.34 -1.57
N LEU A 240 16.51 -9.36 -2.90
CA LEU A 240 15.26 -9.31 -3.66
C LEU A 240 14.38 -10.53 -3.39
N ILE A 241 14.99 -11.71 -3.24
CA ILE A 241 14.27 -12.93 -2.82
C ILE A 241 13.72 -12.77 -1.40
N ARG A 242 14.47 -12.18 -0.48
CA ARG A 242 13.97 -11.92 0.88
C ARG A 242 12.81 -10.93 0.90
N LEU A 243 12.80 -9.95 -0.01
CA LEU A 243 11.68 -9.02 -0.17
C LEU A 243 10.39 -9.72 -0.62
N LEU A 244 10.47 -10.85 -1.35
CA LEU A 244 9.27 -11.63 -1.67
C LEU A 244 8.54 -12.14 -0.43
N ALA A 245 9.24 -12.34 0.69
CA ALA A 245 8.59 -12.74 1.94
C ALA A 245 7.58 -11.69 2.41
N CYS A 246 7.74 -10.41 2.04
CA CYS A 246 6.80 -9.34 2.35
C CYS A 246 5.44 -9.50 1.62
N PHE A 247 5.38 -10.28 0.53
CA PHE A 247 4.12 -10.53 -0.17
C PHE A 247 3.31 -11.69 0.46
N SER A 248 3.89 -12.43 1.40
CA SER A 248 3.20 -13.49 2.14
C SER A 248 2.46 -12.91 3.35
N SER A 249 1.33 -13.52 3.70
CA SER A 249 0.64 -13.24 4.98
C SER A 249 1.49 -13.66 6.19
N GLU A 250 2.46 -14.55 5.99
CA GLU A 250 3.39 -15.02 7.01
C GLU A 250 4.87 -14.75 6.62
N PRO A 251 5.35 -13.48 6.68
CA PRO A 251 6.69 -13.14 6.20
C PRO A 251 7.83 -13.87 6.92
N ALA A 252 7.69 -14.11 8.22
CA ALA A 252 8.74 -14.76 9.02
C ALA A 252 8.90 -16.26 8.67
N PRO A 253 7.84 -17.09 8.63
CA PRO A 253 7.90 -18.43 8.04
C PRO A 253 8.46 -18.44 6.61
N MET A 254 7.96 -17.58 5.72
CA MET A 254 8.43 -17.51 4.34
C MET A 254 9.94 -17.22 4.25
N SER A 255 10.42 -16.22 5.00
CA SER A 255 11.85 -15.90 5.05
C SER A 255 12.69 -17.04 5.64
N ARG A 256 12.16 -17.83 6.58
CA ARG A 256 12.86 -19.02 7.11
C ARG A 256 12.99 -20.09 6.04
N SER A 257 11.94 -20.34 5.25
CA SER A 257 12.00 -21.29 4.13
C SER A 257 13.06 -20.88 3.09
N PHE A 258 13.18 -19.59 2.76
CA PHE A 258 14.27 -19.13 1.89
C PHE A 258 15.66 -19.38 2.50
N ASN A 259 15.83 -19.17 3.82
CA ASN A 259 17.09 -19.46 4.50
C ASN A 259 17.43 -20.97 4.47
N GLU A 260 16.42 -21.82 4.66
CA GLU A 260 16.59 -23.27 4.59
C GLU A 260 16.94 -23.73 3.18
N LEU A 261 16.36 -23.15 2.13
CA LEU A 261 16.79 -23.42 0.75
C LEU A 261 18.27 -23.07 0.53
N LYS A 262 18.71 -21.92 1.06
CA LYS A 262 20.06 -21.42 0.86
C LYS A 262 21.13 -22.18 1.65
N ASN A 263 20.84 -22.58 2.89
CA ASN A 263 21.85 -23.11 3.82
C ASN A 263 21.49 -24.47 4.44
N GLY A 264 20.27 -24.95 4.23
CA GLY A 264 19.73 -26.13 4.90
C GLY A 264 20.19 -27.45 4.29
N LYS A 265 19.96 -28.53 5.04
CA LYS A 265 20.21 -29.91 4.58
C LYS A 265 19.12 -30.33 3.58
N ALA A 266 19.39 -31.36 2.77
CA ALA A 266 18.48 -31.81 1.70
C ALA A 266 17.01 -31.99 2.14
N TYR A 267 16.77 -32.59 3.31
CA TYR A 267 15.41 -32.74 3.86
C TYR A 267 14.74 -31.40 4.19
N ALA A 268 15.45 -30.48 4.84
CA ALA A 268 14.93 -29.15 5.18
C ALA A 268 14.66 -28.30 3.92
N ARG A 269 15.52 -28.44 2.90
CA ARG A 269 15.33 -27.80 1.59
C ARG A 269 14.06 -28.30 0.90
N GLY A 270 13.81 -29.61 0.90
CA GLY A 270 12.58 -30.20 0.36
C GLY A 270 11.33 -29.63 1.02
N MET A 271 11.28 -29.63 2.37
CA MET A 271 10.16 -29.05 3.11
C MET A 271 9.98 -27.55 2.85
N ALA A 272 11.09 -26.80 2.73
CA ALA A 272 11.05 -25.38 2.44
C ALA A 272 10.49 -25.10 1.04
N ALA A 273 10.89 -25.89 0.03
CA ALA A 273 10.36 -25.78 -1.33
C ALA A 273 8.85 -26.08 -1.38
N GLU A 274 8.40 -27.14 -0.68
CA GLU A 274 6.97 -27.48 -0.57
C GLU A 274 6.19 -26.35 0.11
N TYR A 275 6.72 -25.76 1.19
CA TYR A 275 6.08 -24.63 1.86
C TYR A 275 5.94 -23.40 0.93
N ILE A 276 6.99 -23.08 0.17
CA ILE A 276 6.97 -21.97 -0.79
C ILE A 276 5.95 -22.25 -1.89
N GLU A 277 5.90 -23.46 -2.44
CA GLU A 277 4.90 -23.84 -3.44
C GLU A 277 3.46 -23.75 -2.90
N ALA A 278 3.22 -24.19 -1.67
CA ALA A 278 1.90 -24.13 -1.05
C ALA A 278 1.39 -22.70 -0.85
N ARG A 279 2.28 -21.72 -0.66
CA ARG A 279 1.94 -20.32 -0.38
C ARG A 279 1.98 -19.43 -1.62
N ALA A 280 3.01 -19.57 -2.46
CA ALA A 280 3.26 -18.73 -3.63
C ALA A 280 2.72 -19.35 -4.93
N GLY A 281 2.22 -20.58 -4.87
CA GLY A 281 1.83 -21.37 -6.01
C GLY A 281 3.03 -21.96 -6.77
N ARG A 282 2.72 -22.96 -7.60
CA ARG A 282 3.70 -23.72 -8.37
C ARG A 282 4.53 -22.86 -9.31
N ASN A 283 3.90 -21.93 -10.03
CA ASN A 283 4.59 -21.12 -11.02
C ASN A 283 5.71 -20.26 -10.40
N LEU A 284 5.39 -19.52 -9.32
CA LEU A 284 6.37 -18.66 -8.69
C LEU A 284 7.44 -19.48 -7.94
N SER A 285 7.04 -20.57 -7.29
CA SER A 285 7.98 -21.48 -6.62
C SER A 285 9.03 -22.07 -7.57
N GLN A 286 8.61 -22.54 -8.76
CA GLN A 286 9.52 -23.08 -9.77
C GLN A 286 10.55 -22.06 -10.29
N LEU A 287 10.26 -20.76 -10.16
CA LEU A 287 11.17 -19.68 -10.50
C LEU A 287 12.09 -19.27 -9.34
N ILE A 288 11.59 -19.32 -8.10
CA ILE A 288 12.35 -18.94 -6.90
C ILE A 288 13.39 -20.01 -6.54
N VAL A 289 12.96 -21.28 -6.44
CA VAL A 289 13.80 -22.37 -5.89
C VAL A 289 15.15 -22.48 -6.60
N PRO A 290 15.25 -22.47 -7.94
CA PRO A 290 16.53 -22.55 -8.65
C PRO A 290 17.52 -21.41 -8.35
N LEU A 291 17.02 -20.23 -8.00
CA LEU A 291 17.85 -19.05 -7.71
C LEU A 291 18.41 -19.06 -6.28
N VAL A 292 17.83 -19.87 -5.39
CA VAL A 292 18.14 -19.85 -3.94
C VAL A 292 18.75 -21.16 -3.46
N ASP A 293 18.22 -22.28 -3.96
CA ASP A 293 18.55 -23.60 -3.45
C ASP A 293 20.01 -23.96 -3.73
N SER A 294 20.81 -24.09 -2.67
CA SER A 294 22.23 -24.44 -2.77
C SER A 294 22.49 -25.84 -3.33
N GLY A 295 21.49 -26.74 -3.30
CA GLY A 295 21.57 -28.05 -3.91
C GLY A 295 21.04 -28.11 -5.34
N PHE A 296 20.51 -27.00 -5.88
CA PHE A 296 20.12 -26.93 -7.27
C PHE A 296 21.35 -26.62 -8.14
N ALA A 297 21.65 -27.52 -9.08
CA ALA A 297 22.74 -27.31 -10.03
C ALA A 297 22.31 -26.34 -11.14
N MET A 298 22.49 -25.04 -10.91
CA MET A 298 22.15 -24.01 -11.89
C MET A 298 23.09 -24.12 -13.11
N PRO A 299 22.57 -24.15 -14.36
CA PRO A 299 23.43 -24.19 -15.55
C PRO A 299 24.38 -22.99 -15.62
N VAL A 300 25.58 -23.23 -16.14
CA VAL A 300 26.62 -22.20 -16.25
C VAL A 300 26.56 -21.51 -17.61
N ASP A 301 26.22 -22.25 -18.66
CA ASP A 301 26.08 -21.74 -20.02
C ASP A 301 24.75 -21.01 -20.24
N SER A 302 24.80 -19.95 -21.06
CA SER A 302 23.63 -19.11 -21.31
C SER A 302 22.52 -19.82 -22.07
N GLU A 303 22.84 -20.74 -22.97
CA GLU A 303 21.85 -21.46 -23.79
C GLU A 303 20.97 -22.38 -22.94
N SER A 304 21.58 -23.17 -22.06
CA SER A 304 20.85 -24.02 -21.11
C SER A 304 20.04 -23.18 -20.12
N LEU A 305 20.53 -22.01 -19.70
CA LEU A 305 19.76 -21.09 -18.85
C LEU A 305 18.54 -20.52 -19.55
N ILE A 306 18.66 -20.13 -20.82
CA ILE A 306 17.54 -19.63 -21.62
C ILE A 306 16.50 -20.73 -21.80
N ARG A 307 16.93 -21.96 -22.10
CA ARG A 307 16.02 -23.12 -22.18
C ARG A 307 15.31 -23.35 -20.85
N LEU A 308 16.06 -23.37 -19.75
CA LEU A 308 15.53 -23.59 -18.39
C LEU A 308 14.51 -22.52 -17.97
N ALA A 309 14.77 -21.25 -18.32
CA ALA A 309 13.90 -20.11 -18.08
C ALA A 309 12.61 -20.22 -18.90
N THR A 310 12.74 -20.56 -20.19
CA THR A 310 11.61 -20.71 -21.12
C THR A 310 10.68 -21.85 -20.71
N GLU A 311 11.25 -22.99 -20.29
CA GLU A 311 10.50 -24.14 -19.73
C GLU A 311 9.67 -23.78 -18.48
N ARG A 312 10.08 -22.73 -17.75
CA ARG A 312 9.38 -22.22 -16.56
C ARG A 312 8.50 -21.00 -16.85
N GLY A 313 8.26 -20.69 -18.13
CA GLY A 313 7.39 -19.60 -18.53
C GLY A 313 8.01 -18.21 -18.44
N VAL A 314 9.35 -18.10 -18.43
CA VAL A 314 10.05 -16.81 -18.52
C VAL A 314 10.46 -16.58 -19.98
N PRO A 315 9.73 -15.74 -20.75
CA PRO A 315 10.10 -15.46 -22.13
C PRO A 315 11.39 -14.66 -22.16
N VAL A 316 12.36 -15.10 -22.97
CA VAL A 316 13.63 -14.39 -23.14
C VAL A 316 13.64 -13.74 -24.53
N THR A 317 13.80 -12.42 -24.55
CA THR A 317 13.94 -11.61 -25.76
C THR A 317 15.19 -10.74 -25.64
N ASP A 318 15.68 -10.21 -26.76
CA ASP A 318 16.85 -9.32 -26.75
C ASP A 318 16.60 -8.05 -25.92
N GLU A 319 15.37 -7.54 -25.90
CA GLU A 319 14.97 -6.41 -25.07
C GLU A 319 15.10 -6.72 -23.58
N HIS A 320 14.66 -7.90 -23.14
CA HIS A 320 14.81 -8.33 -21.74
C HIS A 320 16.29 -8.40 -21.33
N LEU A 321 17.14 -8.96 -22.19
CA LEU A 321 18.58 -9.10 -21.94
C LEU A 321 19.29 -7.75 -21.95
N LEU A 322 18.91 -6.83 -22.85
CA LEU A 322 19.45 -5.48 -22.91
C LEU A 322 19.09 -4.66 -21.67
N ALA A 323 17.84 -4.76 -21.20
CA ALA A 323 17.40 -4.13 -19.96
C ALA A 323 18.14 -4.70 -18.74
N ALA A 324 18.33 -6.03 -18.68
CA ALA A 324 19.09 -6.67 -17.61
C ALA A 324 20.57 -6.25 -17.62
N ARG A 325 21.20 -6.20 -18.79
CA ARG A 325 22.58 -5.71 -18.94
C ARG A 325 22.71 -4.27 -18.46
N SER A 326 21.77 -3.41 -18.86
CA SER A 326 21.74 -2.00 -18.43
C SER A 326 21.65 -1.85 -16.91
N ARG A 327 20.86 -2.71 -16.23
CA ARG A 327 20.82 -2.76 -14.76
C ARG A 327 22.15 -3.22 -14.16
N LEU A 328 22.74 -4.28 -14.68
CA LEU A 328 24.03 -4.79 -14.19
C LEU A 328 25.16 -3.76 -14.34
N VAL A 329 25.17 -2.98 -15.42
CA VAL A 329 26.09 -1.84 -15.60
C VAL A 329 25.86 -0.77 -14.54
N LYS A 330 24.59 -0.36 -14.32
CA LYS A 330 24.24 0.62 -13.27
C LYS A 330 24.70 0.18 -11.88
N PHE A 331 24.74 -1.13 -11.63
CA PHE A 331 25.19 -1.69 -10.36
C PHE A 331 26.69 -1.97 -10.30
N ALA A 332 27.44 -1.60 -11.34
CA ALA A 332 28.87 -1.92 -11.48
C ALA A 332 29.15 -3.42 -11.24
N ILE A 333 28.30 -4.27 -11.81
CA ILE A 333 28.49 -5.74 -11.87
C ILE A 333 29.16 -6.12 -13.19
N CYS A 334 28.89 -5.39 -14.27
CA CYS A 334 29.59 -5.51 -15.54
C CYS A 334 30.00 -4.15 -16.10
N GLU A 335 30.98 -4.15 -17.00
CA GLU A 335 31.44 -2.96 -17.70
C GLU A 335 30.51 -2.61 -18.87
N ASP A 336 30.41 -1.31 -19.15
CA ASP A 336 29.69 -0.80 -20.32
C ASP A 336 30.55 -1.02 -21.58
N THR A 337 30.56 -2.26 -22.05
CA THR A 337 31.19 -2.60 -23.33
C THR A 337 30.21 -2.22 -24.43
N THR A 338 30.39 -1.03 -25.01
CA THR A 338 29.68 -0.57 -26.21
C THR A 338 29.70 -1.67 -27.28
N LEU A 339 28.54 -2.17 -27.68
CA LEU A 339 28.33 -2.93 -28.90
C LEU A 339 27.22 -2.27 -29.70
#